data_AF-A0A2S7Y643-F1
#
_entry.id   AF-A0A2S7Y643-F1
#
_cell.length_a   1.000
_cell.length_b   1.000
_cell.length_c   1.000
_cell.angle_alpha   90.00
_cell.angle_beta   90.00
_cell.angle_gamma   90.00
#
_symmetry.space_group_name_H-M   'P 1'
#
loop_
_entity.id
_entity.type
_entity.pdbx_description
1 polymer ?
#
loop_
_entity_poly.entity_id
_entity_poly.type
_entity_poly.pdbx_seq_one_letter_code
_entity_poly.pdbx_strand_id
1 'polypeptide(L)'
;MLKEIWHYLANLEWTERVQLICKFCHRGNFTNIVYEDDDVIAIDNVRLAGQHHWLIMPKRHVARDIESLNGGHAALLEEMDRVKDYLLEQNCPDLPRSAVHSGYHRGRRKLVGNIFYPDIVSIHHLHLHVIVRPRLAMRLFKYPPWLPLMWKSDTRVLREIRRQM
;
A
#
# COMPACT_ATOMS: atom_id res chain seq x y z
N MET A 1 7.01 16.79 15.99
CA MET A 1 7.71 15.50 16.06
C MET A 1 7.22 14.61 17.20
N LEU A 2 7.50 14.91 18.49
CA LEU A 2 7.04 14.05 19.60
C LEU A 2 5.50 13.92 19.69
N LYS A 3 4.78 15.02 19.47
CA LYS A 3 3.31 15.07 19.52
C LYS A 3 2.64 14.23 18.44
N GLU A 4 3.25 14.14 17.26
CA GLU A 4 2.75 13.33 16.14
C GLU A 4 3.03 11.84 16.35
N ILE A 5 4.18 11.50 16.92
CA ILE A 5 4.51 10.13 17.31
C ILE A 5 3.57 9.66 18.43
N TRP A 6 3.34 10.48 19.46
CA TRP A 6 2.40 10.17 20.53
C TRP A 6 0.97 10.04 20.02
N HIS A 7 0.51 10.96 19.18
CA HIS A 7 -0.79 10.84 18.55
C HIS A 7 -0.90 9.57 17.71
N TYR A 8 0.16 9.17 16.99
CA TYR A 8 0.13 7.96 16.18
C TYR A 8 0.11 6.69 17.04
N LEU A 9 0.98 6.58 18.05
CA LEU A 9 1.02 5.44 18.96
C LEU A 9 -0.25 5.31 19.79
N ALA A 10 -0.81 6.44 20.25
CA ALA A 10 -2.07 6.47 20.99
C ALA A 10 -3.29 6.09 20.13
N ASN A 11 -3.18 6.23 18.80
CA ASN A 11 -4.22 5.85 17.85
C ASN A 11 -3.86 4.58 17.05
N LEU A 12 -2.89 3.78 17.52
CA LEU A 12 -2.74 2.42 17.01
C LEU A 12 -4.02 1.65 17.33
N GLU A 13 -4.73 1.24 16.29
CA GLU A 13 -6.02 0.59 16.48
C GLU A 13 -5.84 -0.91 16.73
N TRP A 14 -5.97 -1.29 17.99
CA TRP A 14 -5.86 -2.67 18.45
C TRP A 14 -7.13 -3.50 18.18
N THR A 15 -8.18 -2.86 17.69
CA THR A 15 -9.43 -3.49 17.22
C THR A 15 -9.42 -3.61 15.69
N GLU A 16 -10.19 -4.57 15.17
CA GLU A 16 -10.41 -4.68 13.73
C GLU A 16 -11.27 -3.51 13.24
N ARG A 17 -10.85 -2.82 12.19
CA ARG A 17 -11.72 -1.88 11.50
C ARG A 17 -12.68 -2.64 10.60
N VAL A 18 -13.93 -2.22 10.57
CA VAL A 18 -14.91 -2.66 9.56
C VAL A 18 -15.23 -1.48 8.63
N GLN A 19 -15.10 -1.70 7.33
CA GLN A 19 -15.45 -0.71 6.30
C GLN A 19 -16.56 -1.30 5.45
N LEU A 20 -17.80 -0.81 5.67
CA LEU A 20 -18.98 -1.25 4.91
C LEU A 20 -18.97 -0.73 3.47
N ILE A 21 -18.43 0.48 3.27
CA ILE A 21 -18.39 1.14 1.97
C ILE A 21 -16.93 1.41 1.59
N CYS A 22 -16.45 0.72 0.57
CA CYS A 22 -15.11 0.95 0.03
C CYS A 22 -15.06 2.25 -0.79
N LYS A 23 -14.14 3.14 -0.42
CA LYS A 23 -13.89 4.40 -1.14
C LYS A 23 -13.35 4.16 -2.56
N PHE A 24 -12.57 3.11 -2.75
CA PHE A 24 -11.97 2.78 -4.04
C PHE A 24 -12.90 2.04 -5.00
N CYS A 25 -14.05 1.52 -4.53
CA CYS A 25 -15.06 0.97 -5.43
C CYS A 25 -15.89 2.04 -6.15
N HIS A 26 -15.71 3.33 -5.82
CA HIS A 26 -16.46 4.43 -6.41
C HIS A 26 -15.51 5.37 -7.15
N ARG A 27 -15.54 5.33 -8.48
CA ARG A 27 -14.63 6.11 -9.35
C ARG A 27 -14.67 7.63 -9.09
N GLY A 28 -15.81 8.16 -8.69
CA GLY A 28 -15.97 9.59 -8.34
C GLY A 28 -15.12 10.05 -7.14
N ASN A 29 -14.54 9.12 -6.37
CA ASN A 29 -13.63 9.45 -5.26
C ASN A 29 -12.17 9.64 -5.70
N PHE A 30 -11.84 9.38 -6.96
CA PHE A 30 -10.47 9.47 -7.45
C PHE A 30 -10.10 10.89 -7.84
N THR A 31 -8.91 11.35 -7.44
CA THR A 31 -8.42 12.69 -7.77
C THR A 31 -8.04 12.79 -9.24
N ASN A 32 -7.18 11.88 -9.68
CA ASN A 32 -6.71 11.78 -11.05
C ASN A 32 -6.33 10.32 -11.32
N ILE A 33 -6.69 9.81 -12.49
CA ILE A 33 -6.38 8.44 -12.91
C ILE A 33 -5.18 8.54 -13.85
N VAL A 34 -4.06 7.97 -13.43
CA VAL A 34 -2.78 8.03 -14.17
C VAL A 34 -2.52 6.78 -15.01
N TYR A 35 -3.24 5.70 -14.72
CA TYR A 35 -3.21 4.46 -15.49
C TYR A 35 -4.51 3.69 -15.28
N GLU A 36 -4.99 3.02 -16.32
CA GLU A 36 -6.11 2.10 -16.23
C GLU A 36 -6.06 1.07 -17.35
N ASP A 37 -6.23 -0.20 -17.00
CA ASP A 37 -6.53 -1.29 -17.92
C ASP A 37 -7.78 -2.05 -17.46
N ASP A 38 -7.97 -3.29 -17.93
CA ASP A 38 -9.14 -4.10 -17.60
C ASP A 38 -9.18 -4.50 -16.12
N ASP A 39 -8.02 -4.74 -15.49
CA ASP A 39 -7.90 -5.35 -14.17
C ASP A 39 -7.38 -4.38 -13.09
N VAL A 40 -6.49 -3.45 -13.46
CA VAL A 40 -5.76 -2.57 -12.55
C VAL A 40 -6.01 -1.10 -12.90
N ILE A 41 -6.07 -0.28 -11.85
CA ILE A 41 -6.16 1.18 -11.94
C ILE A 41 -5.10 1.80 -11.04
N ALA A 42 -4.48 2.88 -11.50
CA ALA A 42 -3.60 3.70 -10.69
C ALA A 42 -4.09 5.15 -10.63
N ILE A 43 -4.06 5.71 -9.43
CA ILE A 43 -4.52 7.07 -9.15
C ILE A 43 -3.46 7.88 -8.42
N ASP A 44 -3.51 9.20 -8.57
CA ASP A 44 -2.77 10.09 -7.68
C ASP A 44 -3.35 10.03 -6.27
N ASN A 45 -2.46 9.93 -5.28
CA ASN A 45 -2.85 10.03 -3.89
C ASN A 45 -3.13 11.50 -3.52
N VAL A 46 -4.28 11.77 -2.91
CA VAL A 46 -4.71 13.11 -2.45
C VAL A 46 -3.63 13.84 -1.63
N ARG A 47 -2.88 13.11 -0.80
CA ARG A 47 -1.83 13.67 0.07
C ARG A 47 -0.45 13.13 -0.30
N LEU A 48 0.24 13.85 -1.18
CA LEU A 48 1.57 13.43 -1.66
C LEU A 48 2.57 13.25 -0.51
N ALA A 49 3.32 12.15 -0.57
CA ALA A 49 4.36 11.81 0.39
C ALA A 49 5.79 11.97 -0.17
N GLY A 50 5.88 12.37 -1.44
CA GLY A 50 7.10 12.56 -2.21
C GLY A 50 6.80 13.45 -3.42
N GLN A 51 7.64 13.41 -4.44
CA GLN A 51 7.41 14.09 -5.72
C GLN A 51 6.18 13.53 -6.44
N HIS A 52 6.10 12.20 -6.56
CA HIS A 52 4.90 11.47 -6.98
C HIS A 52 4.47 10.52 -5.88
N HIS A 53 3.16 10.29 -5.78
CA HIS A 53 2.60 9.30 -4.86
C HIS A 53 1.37 8.69 -5.51
N TRP A 54 1.54 7.51 -6.09
CA TRP A 54 0.47 6.76 -6.73
C TRP A 54 -0.07 5.67 -5.82
N LEU A 55 -1.35 5.36 -6.01
CA LEU A 55 -1.99 4.19 -5.47
C LEU A 55 -2.38 3.29 -6.64
N ILE A 56 -1.76 2.12 -6.74
CA ILE A 56 -2.08 1.11 -7.75
C ILE A 56 -2.95 0.06 -7.08
N MET A 57 -4.08 -0.32 -7.68
CA MET A 57 -5.04 -1.24 -7.08
C MET A 57 -5.81 -2.03 -8.14
N PRO A 58 -6.29 -3.25 -7.83
CA PRO A 58 -7.24 -3.93 -8.69
C PRO A 58 -8.54 -3.12 -8.77
N LYS A 59 -9.19 -3.10 -9.93
CA LYS A 59 -10.52 -2.50 -10.11
C LYS A 59 -11.58 -3.27 -9.34
N ARG A 60 -11.46 -4.61 -9.31
CA ARG A 60 -12.32 -5.48 -8.50
C ARG A 60 -11.85 -5.50 -7.05
N HIS A 61 -12.79 -5.48 -6.12
CA HIS A 61 -12.49 -5.62 -4.69
C HIS A 61 -12.17 -7.07 -4.34
N VAL A 62 -10.94 -7.50 -4.62
CA VAL A 62 -10.50 -8.90 -4.44
C VAL A 62 -9.98 -9.19 -3.03
N ALA A 63 -9.34 -8.23 -2.39
CA ALA A 63 -8.74 -8.38 -1.08
C ALA A 63 -8.79 -7.07 -0.30
N ARG A 64 -8.97 -7.18 1.02
CA ARG A 64 -8.92 -6.05 1.95
C ARG A 64 -7.53 -5.40 1.98
N ASP A 65 -6.50 -6.24 2.15
CA ASP A 65 -5.11 -5.88 2.32
C ASP A 65 -4.20 -7.11 2.10
N ILE A 66 -2.90 -6.94 2.33
CA ILE A 66 -1.89 -7.99 2.10
C ILE A 66 -1.99 -9.21 3.02
N GLU A 67 -2.68 -9.12 4.17
CA GLU A 67 -2.83 -10.25 5.10
C GLU A 67 -3.94 -11.21 4.63
N SER A 68 -4.78 -10.79 3.67
CA SER A 68 -5.83 -11.61 3.05
C SER A 68 -5.37 -12.31 1.76
N LEU A 69 -4.10 -12.12 1.35
CA LEU A 69 -3.57 -12.66 0.10
C LEU A 69 -3.09 -14.11 0.25
N ASN A 70 -3.12 -14.84 -0.86
CA ASN A 70 -2.63 -16.22 -0.99
C ASN A 70 -1.99 -16.41 -2.38
N GLY A 71 -1.44 -17.61 -2.65
CA GLY A 71 -0.77 -17.95 -3.92
C GLY A 71 -1.58 -17.62 -5.20
N GLY A 72 -2.90 -17.70 -5.16
CA GLY A 72 -3.77 -17.37 -6.29
C GLY A 72 -3.77 -15.88 -6.69
N HIS A 73 -3.22 -15.01 -5.84
CA HIS A 73 -3.11 -13.57 -6.11
C HIS A 73 -1.76 -13.16 -6.73
N ALA A 74 -0.86 -14.11 -7.01
CA ALA A 74 0.47 -13.79 -7.53
C ALA A 74 0.42 -12.99 -8.84
N ALA A 75 -0.39 -13.43 -9.81
CA ALA A 75 -0.53 -12.77 -11.11
C ALA A 75 -1.03 -11.31 -10.97
N LEU A 76 -1.99 -11.07 -10.08
CA LEU A 76 -2.45 -9.71 -9.80
C LEU A 76 -1.33 -8.82 -9.22
N LEU A 77 -0.55 -9.34 -8.28
CA LEU A 77 0.55 -8.57 -7.69
C LEU A 77 1.66 -8.28 -8.72
N GLU A 78 1.90 -9.20 -9.66
CA GLU A 78 2.82 -9.00 -10.78
C GLU A 78 2.32 -7.91 -11.72
N GLU A 79 1.02 -7.90 -12.00
CA GLU A 79 0.40 -6.87 -12.82
C GLU A 79 0.50 -5.48 -12.16
N MET A 80 0.22 -5.39 -10.86
CA MET A 80 0.43 -4.15 -10.11
C MET A 80 1.90 -3.71 -10.09
N ASP A 81 2.86 -4.65 -10.07
CA ASP A 81 4.31 -4.36 -10.15
C ASP A 81 4.70 -3.84 -11.54
N ARG A 82 4.14 -4.44 -12.60
CA ARG A 82 4.31 -3.99 -13.98
C ARG A 82 3.80 -2.57 -14.19
N VAL A 83 2.62 -2.24 -13.64
CA VAL A 83 2.07 -0.89 -13.70
C VAL A 83 2.94 0.12 -12.94
N LYS A 84 3.52 -0.27 -11.79
CA LYS A 84 4.50 0.56 -11.09
C LYS A 84 5.70 0.87 -11.99
N ASP A 85 6.28 -0.14 -12.62
CA ASP A 85 7.45 0.04 -13.49
C ASP A 85 7.09 0.90 -14.71
N TYR A 86 5.93 0.69 -15.34
CA TYR A 86 5.41 1.53 -16.41
C TYR A 86 5.29 3.01 -15.99
N LEU A 87 4.66 3.29 -14.85
CA LEU A 87 4.53 4.67 -14.36
C LEU A 87 5.88 5.33 -14.06
N LEU A 88 6.84 4.58 -13.52
CA LEU A 88 8.18 5.06 -13.28
C LEU A 88 8.92 5.37 -14.58
N GLU A 89 8.84 4.51 -15.59
CA GLU A 89 9.45 4.75 -16.90
C GLU A 89 8.88 5.98 -17.59
N GLN A 90 7.55 6.16 -17.57
CA GLN A 90 6.90 7.27 -18.25
C GLN A 90 7.15 8.63 -17.56
N ASN A 91 7.18 8.66 -16.23
CA ASN A 91 7.22 9.90 -15.46
C ASN A 91 8.60 10.21 -14.86
N CYS A 92 9.47 9.21 -14.76
CA CYS A 92 10.73 9.24 -14.00
C CYS A 92 11.83 8.35 -14.63
N PRO A 93 12.11 8.44 -15.95
CA PRO A 93 12.96 7.47 -16.67
C PRO A 93 14.39 7.35 -16.12
N ASP A 94 14.99 8.46 -15.68
CA ASP A 94 16.36 8.51 -15.17
C ASP A 94 16.45 8.34 -13.63
N LEU A 95 15.37 7.89 -12.99
CA LEU A 95 15.30 7.82 -11.54
C LEU A 95 16.00 6.54 -11.02
N PRO A 96 16.97 6.65 -10.11
CA PRO A 96 17.54 5.48 -9.47
C PRO A 96 16.49 4.77 -8.61
N ARG A 97 16.48 3.43 -8.62
CA ARG A 97 15.54 2.62 -7.82
C ARG A 97 15.54 2.95 -6.32
N SER A 98 16.67 3.42 -5.78
CA SER A 98 16.80 3.87 -4.38
C SER A 98 15.97 5.12 -4.04
N ALA A 99 15.55 5.89 -5.04
CA ALA A 99 14.66 7.04 -4.88
C ALA A 99 13.18 6.65 -4.93
N VAL A 100 12.84 5.37 -5.10
CA VAL A 100 11.47 4.86 -5.06
C VAL A 100 11.23 4.14 -3.74
N HIS A 101 10.13 4.45 -3.08
CA HIS A 101 9.66 3.72 -1.91
C HIS A 101 8.25 3.19 -2.17
N SER A 102 8.15 1.87 -2.27
CA SER A 102 6.90 1.18 -2.59
C SER A 102 6.59 0.07 -1.58
N GLY A 103 5.30 -0.22 -1.43
CA GLY A 103 4.81 -1.24 -0.53
C GLY A 103 3.41 -0.98 -0.01
N TYR A 104 3.09 -1.69 1.07
CA TYR A 104 1.75 -1.79 1.62
C TYR A 104 1.75 -1.49 3.12
N HIS A 105 0.67 -0.84 3.57
CA HIS A 105 0.30 -0.85 4.98
C HIS A 105 -0.15 -2.26 5.39
N ARG A 106 0.11 -2.61 6.65
CA ARG A 106 -0.16 -3.95 7.20
C ARG A 106 -1.56 -4.02 7.82
N GLY A 107 -2.33 -5.05 7.50
CA GLY A 107 -3.62 -5.30 8.14
C GLY A 107 -3.50 -5.90 9.54
N ARG A 108 -4.67 -6.09 10.16
CA ARG A 108 -4.83 -6.93 11.35
C ARG A 108 -4.36 -8.35 11.04
N ARG A 109 -3.54 -8.92 11.90
CA ARG A 109 -3.07 -10.31 11.78
C ARG A 109 -2.72 -10.88 13.14
N LYS A 110 -2.75 -12.20 13.25
CA LYS A 110 -2.49 -12.92 14.49
C LYS A 110 -1.03 -12.76 14.93
N LEU A 111 -0.81 -12.46 16.20
CA LEU A 111 0.51 -12.50 16.85
C LEU A 111 0.67 -13.82 17.60
N VAL A 112 -0.12 -14.05 18.65
CA VAL A 112 -0.09 -15.28 19.47
C VAL A 112 -1.42 -15.46 20.20
N GLY A 113 -1.95 -16.68 20.26
CA GLY A 113 -3.24 -16.93 20.90
C GLY A 113 -4.35 -16.02 20.33
N ASN A 114 -5.03 -15.27 21.18
CA ASN A 114 -6.04 -14.26 20.79
C ASN A 114 -5.48 -12.83 20.72
N ILE A 115 -4.16 -12.69 20.66
CA ILE A 115 -3.46 -11.40 20.54
C ILE A 115 -3.19 -11.13 19.06
N PHE A 116 -3.56 -9.93 18.63
CA PHE A 116 -3.43 -9.48 17.24
C PHE A 116 -2.54 -8.25 17.18
N TYR A 117 -1.84 -8.10 16.06
CA TYR A 117 -1.23 -6.82 15.72
C TYR A 117 -2.31 -5.77 15.38
N PRO A 118 -2.01 -4.47 15.59
CA PRO A 118 -2.92 -3.39 15.28
C PRO A 118 -3.25 -3.35 13.79
N ASP A 119 -4.45 -2.87 13.51
CA ASP A 119 -5.00 -2.70 12.18
C ASP A 119 -4.77 -1.27 11.69
N ILE A 120 -3.81 -1.10 10.79
CA ILE A 120 -3.34 0.23 10.36
C ILE A 120 -3.68 0.54 8.91
N VAL A 121 -4.51 -0.30 8.28
CA VAL A 121 -5.02 -0.06 6.92
C VAL A 121 -6.18 0.92 7.00
N SER A 122 -6.06 2.03 6.27
CA SER A 122 -7.10 3.07 6.26
C SER A 122 -8.22 2.84 5.24
N ILE A 123 -7.95 2.04 4.20
CA ILE A 123 -8.91 1.70 3.14
C ILE A 123 -8.78 0.20 2.88
N HIS A 124 -9.88 -0.52 3.12
CA HIS A 124 -10.00 -1.96 2.97
C HIS A 124 -10.22 -2.31 1.51
N HIS A 125 -9.19 -2.13 0.70
CA HIS A 125 -9.12 -2.51 -0.69
C HIS A 125 -7.65 -2.54 -1.03
N LEU A 126 -7.10 -3.66 -1.46
CA LEU A 126 -5.67 -3.81 -1.75
C LEU A 126 -5.14 -2.64 -2.59
N HIS A 127 -4.15 -1.91 -2.09
CA HIS A 127 -3.53 -0.82 -2.84
C HIS A 127 -2.04 -0.74 -2.55
N LEU A 128 -1.24 -0.73 -3.62
CA LEU A 128 0.19 -0.51 -3.59
C LEU A 128 0.47 0.98 -3.59
N HIS A 129 1.17 1.45 -2.57
CA HIS A 129 1.75 2.78 -2.57
C HIS A 129 3.04 2.78 -3.39
N VAL A 130 3.19 3.76 -4.28
CA VAL A 130 4.44 4.04 -4.99
C VAL A 130 4.80 5.49 -4.75
N ILE A 131 5.88 5.75 -4.01
CA ILE A 131 6.31 7.09 -3.61
C ILE A 131 7.68 7.40 -4.22
N VAL A 132 7.71 8.36 -5.14
CA VAL A 132 8.95 8.85 -5.76
C VAL A 132 9.54 9.96 -4.92
N ARG A 133 10.85 9.89 -4.64
CA ARG A 133 11.60 10.83 -3.79
C ARG A 133 10.85 11.11 -2.48
N PRO A 134 10.63 10.09 -1.63
CA PRO A 134 9.83 10.22 -0.41
C PRO A 134 10.44 11.27 0.52
N ARG A 135 9.59 12.12 1.10
CA ARG A 135 9.99 13.05 2.15
C ARG A 135 10.48 12.25 3.36
N LEU A 136 11.61 12.63 3.95
CA LEU A 136 12.25 11.88 5.04
C LEU A 136 11.29 11.61 6.20
N ALA A 137 10.53 12.62 6.66
CA ALA A 137 9.54 12.45 7.72
C ALA A 137 8.47 11.40 7.37
N MET A 138 7.98 11.37 6.13
CA MET A 138 6.99 10.38 5.70
C MET A 138 7.57 8.97 5.72
N ARG A 139 8.83 8.81 5.28
CA ARG A 139 9.56 7.54 5.30
C ARG A 139 9.95 7.08 6.71
N LEU A 140 9.99 7.98 7.68
CA LEU A 140 10.27 7.64 9.07
C LEU A 140 9.00 7.31 9.86
N PHE A 141 7.87 7.96 9.57
CA PHE A 141 6.69 7.83 10.44
C PHE A 141 5.50 7.13 9.80
N LYS A 142 5.16 7.45 8.54
CA LYS A 142 3.95 6.90 7.91
C LYS A 142 4.24 5.64 7.10
N TYR A 143 5.36 5.62 6.39
CA TYR A 143 5.80 4.51 5.56
C TYR A 143 7.19 4.02 6.03
N PRO A 144 7.32 3.56 7.29
CA PRO A 144 8.62 3.17 7.86
C PRO A 144 9.11 1.81 7.35
N PRO A 145 10.11 1.72 6.45
CA PRO A 145 10.65 0.43 6.02
C PRO A 145 11.33 -0.33 7.18
N TRP A 146 11.75 0.39 8.21
CA TRP A 146 12.42 -0.15 9.41
C TRP A 146 11.44 -0.74 10.43
N LEU A 147 10.13 -0.56 10.24
CA LEU A 147 9.10 -1.06 11.16
C LEU A 147 8.16 -2.04 10.43
N PRO A 148 8.51 -3.34 10.39
CA PRO A 148 7.72 -4.37 9.71
C PRO A 148 6.30 -4.52 10.28
N LEU A 149 6.09 -4.06 11.51
CA LEU A 149 4.76 -3.94 12.09
C LEU A 149 3.82 -3.13 11.20
N MET A 150 4.36 -2.08 10.57
CA MET A 150 3.60 -1.08 9.85
C MET A 150 3.65 -1.17 8.33
N TRP A 151 4.79 -1.59 7.80
CA TRP A 151 5.06 -1.55 6.37
C TRP A 151 5.65 -2.85 5.87
N LYS A 152 5.31 -3.22 4.64
CA LYS A 152 5.95 -4.34 3.94
C LYS A 152 6.17 -3.93 2.49
N SER A 153 7.39 -4.12 1.99
CA SER A 153 7.69 -3.82 0.59
C SER A 153 6.92 -4.75 -0.35
N ASP A 154 6.56 -4.23 -1.50
CA ASP A 154 5.92 -4.94 -2.60
C ASP A 154 6.72 -6.17 -3.04
N THR A 155 8.03 -5.99 -3.23
CA THR A 155 8.96 -7.08 -3.56
C THR A 155 8.95 -8.22 -2.54
N ARG A 156 8.77 -7.92 -1.24
CA ARG A 156 8.69 -8.92 -0.19
C ARG A 156 7.33 -9.62 -0.20
N VAL A 157 6.23 -8.87 -0.35
CA VAL A 157 4.89 -9.43 -0.47
C VAL A 157 4.82 -10.40 -1.65
N LEU A 158 5.23 -9.96 -2.85
CA LEU A 158 5.22 -10.79 -4.05
C LEU A 158 6.05 -12.07 -3.89
N ARG A 159 7.26 -11.95 -3.31
CA ARG A 159 8.12 -13.12 -3.05
C ARG A 159 7.46 -14.13 -2.10
N GLU A 160 6.80 -13.66 -1.05
CA GLU A 160 6.15 -14.54 -0.08
C GLU A 160 4.91 -15.22 -0.67
N ILE A 161 4.13 -14.51 -1.50
CA ILE A 161 2.96 -15.07 -2.19
C ILE A 161 3.36 -16.11 -3.24
N ARG A 162 4.41 -15.85 -4.03
CA ARG A 162 4.95 -16.83 -5.00
C ARG A 162 5.41 -18.13 -4.36
N ARG A 163 5.86 -18.11 -3.10
CA ARG A 163 6.28 -19.33 -2.37
C ARG A 163 5.11 -20.21 -1.92
N GLN A 164 3.88 -19.73 -2.06
CA GLN A 164 2.66 -20.47 -1.71
C GLN A 164 1.99 -21.09 -2.95
N MET A 165 2.58 -20.89 -4.14
CA MET A 165 2.14 -21.51 -5.39
C MET A 165 2.68 -22.93 -5.53
#